data_AF-A0A0S3RIF9-F1
#
_entry.id   AF-A0A0S3RIF9-F1
#
_cell.length_a   1.000
_cell.length_b   1.000
_cell.length_c   1.000
_cell.angle_alpha   90.00
_cell.angle_beta   90.00
_cell.angle_gamma   90.00
#
_symmetry.space_group_name_H-M   'P 1'
#
loop_
_entity.id
_entity.type
_entity.pdbx_description
1 polymer ?
#
loop_
_entity_poly.entity_id
_entity_poly.type
_entity_poly.pdbx_seq_one_letter_code
_entity_poly.pdbx_strand_id
1 'polypeptide(L)' 'ERQQSSIWSGEAEIIEAFYNFSAEMREIEKEIERRNYDPTLRNRCGPGVLPYELLAPTSQPGVTCRGIPNSVST' A
#
# COMPACT_ATOMS: atom_id res chain seq x y z
N GLU A 1 4.05 -11.13 2.28
CA GLU A 1 4.33 -10.94 0.84
C GLU A 1 3.08 -11.26 0.03
N ARG A 2 2.83 -10.57 -1.07
CA ARG A 2 1.71 -10.88 -1.99
C ARG A 2 2.07 -12.20 -2.68
N GLN A 3 1.52 -13.33 -2.22
CA GLN A 3 1.74 -14.63 -2.87
C GLN A 3 0.93 -14.66 -4.17
N GLN A 4 1.63 -14.59 -5.31
CA GLN A 4 1.05 -14.95 -6.60
C GLN A 4 1.51 -16.36 -6.96
N SER A 5 0.58 -17.20 -7.42
CA SER A 5 0.92 -18.54 -7.88
C SER A 5 1.95 -18.44 -9.02
N SER A 6 2.93 -19.35 -9.03
CA SER A 6 4.06 -19.41 -9.96
C SER A 6 3.68 -19.64 -11.44
N ILE A 7 2.40 -19.43 -11.78
CA ILE A 7 1.77 -19.80 -13.06
C ILE A 7 1.48 -18.56 -13.92
N TRP A 8 1.47 -17.35 -13.36
CA TRP A 8 0.99 -16.15 -14.09
C TRP A 8 1.93 -15.70 -15.22
N SER A 9 3.25 -15.89 -15.11
CA SER A 9 4.18 -15.54 -16.19
C SER A 9 5.45 -16.38 -16.13
N GLY A 10 5.78 -17.08 -17.22
CA GLY A 10 7.08 -17.75 -17.39
C GLY A 10 8.18 -16.83 -17.95
N GLU A 11 7.83 -15.59 -18.31
CA GLU A 11 8.76 -14.60 -18.87
C GLU A 11 9.45 -13.81 -17.76
N ALA A 12 10.78 -13.83 -17.75
CA ALA A 12 11.60 -13.21 -16.70
C ALA A 12 11.39 -11.70 -16.59
N GLU A 13 11.18 -11.01 -17.72
CA GLU A 13 10.97 -9.55 -17.78
C GLU A 13 9.70 -9.12 -17.05
N ILE A 14 8.60 -9.85 -17.22
CA ILE A 14 7.32 -9.55 -16.54
C ILE A 14 7.44 -9.75 -15.03
N ILE A 15 8.15 -10.81 -14.61
CA ILE A 15 8.41 -11.09 -13.20
C ILE A 15 9.24 -9.96 -12.58
N GLU A 16 10.31 -9.54 -13.24
CA GLU A 16 11.17 -8.45 -12.77
C GLU A 16 10.40 -7.13 -12.64
N ALA A 17 9.62 -6.76 -13.67
CA ALA A 17 8.78 -5.57 -13.64
C ALA A 17 7.77 -5.61 -12.48
N PHE A 18 7.17 -6.77 -12.19
CA PHE A 18 6.26 -6.94 -11.06
C PHE A 18 6.96 -6.79 -9.70
N TYR A 19 8.19 -7.29 -9.56
CA TYR A 19 8.98 -7.10 -8.34
C TYR A 19 9.36 -5.63 -8.13
N ASN A 20 9.76 -4.94 -9.20
CA ASN A 20 10.04 -3.50 -9.17
C ASN A 20 8.79 -2.71 -8.75
N PHE A 21 7.64 -3.00 -9.35
CA PHE A 21 6.36 -2.42 -8.93
C PHE A 21 6.06 -2.70 -7.45
N SER A 22 6.25 -3.93 -6.99
CA SER A 22 6.02 -4.30 -5.59
C SER A 22 6.95 -3.57 -4.63
N ALA A 23 8.20 -3.30 -5.04
CA ALA A 23 9.16 -2.52 -4.27
C ALA A 23 8.75 -1.04 -4.20
N GLU A 24 8.38 -0.43 -5.33
CA GLU A 24 7.88 0.95 -5.37
C GLU A 24 6.64 1.15 -4.49
N MET A 25 5.72 0.18 -4.50
CA MET A 25 4.54 0.23 -3.63
C MET A 25 4.90 0.25 -2.14
N ARG A 26 5.98 -0.45 -1.73
CA ARG A 26 6.47 -0.38 -0.33
C ARG A 26 7.07 0.99 0.00
N GLU A 27 7.76 1.62 -0.94
CA GLU A 27 8.30 2.97 -0.74
C GLU A 27 7.19 4.02 -0.68
N ILE A 28 6.14 3.89 -1.48
CA ILE A 28 4.94 4.74 -1.39
C ILE A 28 4.29 4.64 -0.01
N GLU A 29 4.22 3.43 0.55
CA GLU A 29 3.67 3.23 1.90
C GLU A 29 4.45 4.01 2.96
N LYS A 30 5.79 3.96 2.91
CA LYS A 30 6.67 4.74 3.80
C LYS A 30 6.50 6.25 3.59
N GLU A 31 6.31 6.70 2.35
CA GLU A 31 6.07 8.12 2.07
C GLU A 31 4.72 8.60 2.62
N ILE A 32 3.67 7.77 2.55
CA ILE A 32 2.38 8.06 3.18
C ILE A 32 2.55 8.20 4.70
N GLU A 33 3.26 7.26 5.31
CA GLU A 33 3.58 7.31 6.74
C GLU A 33 4.33 8.59 7.09
N ARG A 34 5.40 8.92 6.36
CA ARG A 34 6.18 10.15 6.54
C ARG A 34 5.31 11.41 6.46
N ARG A 35 4.39 11.47 5.50
CA ARG A 35 3.45 12.60 5.35
C ARG A 35 2.44 12.67 6.49
N ASN A 36 1.99 11.53 7.01
CA ASN A 36 1.09 11.52 8.17
C ASN A 36 1.79 12.05 9.44
N TYR A 37 3.09 11.84 9.58
CA TYR A 37 3.88 12.41 10.69
C TYR A 37 4.27 13.88 10.51
N ASP A 38 4.13 14.45 9.32
CA ASP A 38 4.49 15.84 9.05
C ASP A 38 3.46 16.82 9.64
N PRO A 39 3.79 17.59 10.69
CA PRO A 39 2.84 18.49 11.35
C PRO A 39 2.43 19.68 10.48
N THR A 40 3.17 19.96 9.39
CA THR A 40 2.79 21.00 8.43
C THR A 40 1.58 20.57 7.59
N LEU A 41 1.34 19.25 7.46
CA LEU A 41 0.23 18.65 6.72
C LEU A 41 -1.00 18.44 7.61
N ARG A 42 -1.65 19.55 7.96
CA ARG A 42 -2.74 19.61 8.96
C ARG A 42 -4.00 18.79 8.64
N ASN A 43 -4.19 18.38 7.39
CA ASN A 43 -5.36 17.61 6.93
C ASN A 43 -5.12 16.09 6.93
N ARG A 44 -4.02 15.62 7.53
CA ARG A 44 -3.65 14.19 7.52
C ARG A 44 -3.82 13.50 8.87
N CYS A 45 -3.60 14.24 9.95
CA CYS A 45 -3.71 13.79 11.34
C CYS A 45 -4.28 14.93 12.18
N GLY A 46 -5.14 14.61 13.16
CA GLY A 46 -5.71 15.62 14.05
C GLY A 46 -6.42 15.02 15.26
N PRO A 47 -6.87 15.83 16.21
CA PRO A 47 -7.62 15.35 17.37
C PRO A 47 -8.87 14.58 16.92
N GLY A 48 -8.93 13.29 17.26
CA GLY A 48 -10.04 12.41 16.86
C GLY A 48 -10.03 11.98 15.38
N VAL A 49 -9.02 12.39 14.59
CA VAL A 49 -8.85 12.02 13.19
C VAL A 49 -7.68 11.06 13.08
N LEU A 50 -7.98 9.82 12.68
CA LEU A 50 -6.95 8.81 12.40
C LEU A 50 -6.04 9.26 11.23
N PRO A 51 -4.77 8.88 11.24
CA PRO A 51 -3.87 9.12 10.12
C PRO A 51 -4.46 8.68 8.79
N TYR A 52 -4.23 9.46 7.74
CA TYR A 52 -4.73 9.13 6.41
C TYR A 52 -3.96 7.93 5.83
N GLU A 53 -4.51 6.73 6.00
CA GLU A 53 -3.93 5.46 5.52
C GLU A 53 -4.80 4.72 4.49
N LEU A 54 -5.90 5.32 4.02
CA LEU A 54 -6.80 4.70 3.04
C LEU A 54 -6.10 4.31 1.72
N LEU A 55 -5.01 5.02 1.38
CA LEU A 55 -4.19 4.72 0.20
C LEU A 55 -2.92 3.93 0.53
N ALA A 56 -2.76 3.43 1.77
CA ALA A 56 -1.66 2.54 2.09
C ALA A 56 -1.87 1.19 1.38
N PRO A 57 -0.89 0.70 0.60
CA PRO A 57 -1.05 -0.50 -0.23
C PRO A 57 -1.34 -1.79 0.53
N THR A 58 -0.88 -1.90 1.77
CA THR A 58 -0.99 -3.12 2.57
C THR A 58 -1.84 -2.94 3.81
N SER A 59 -2.43 -4.05 4.26
CA SER A 59 -3.34 -4.08 5.39
C SER A 59 -3.42 -5.48 5.99
N GLN A 60 -3.72 -5.54 7.28
CA GLN A 60 -4.08 -6.79 7.95
C GLN A 60 -5.56 -7.08 7.76
N PRO A 61 -6.01 -8.33 7.92
CA PRO A 61 -7.42 -8.66 7.91
C PRO A 61 -8.21 -7.87 8.96
N GLY A 62 -9.38 -7.36 8.59
CA GLY A 62 -10.30 -6.65 9.49
C GLY A 62 -10.62 -5.23 9.04
N VAL A 63 -11.32 -4.49 9.90
CA VAL A 63 -11.66 -3.08 9.67
C VAL A 63 -10.50 -2.20 10.11
N THR A 64 -9.58 -1.95 9.18
CA THR A 64 -8.28 -1.32 9.47
C THR A 64 -8.13 0.10 8.92
N CYS A 65 -9.09 0.57 8.11
CA CYS A 65 -9.02 1.88 7.41
C CYS A 65 -7.77 2.05 6.53
N ARG A 66 -7.22 0.94 6.03
CA ARG A 66 -6.06 0.89 5.13
C ARG A 66 -6.10 -0.35 4.24
N GLY A 67 -5.29 -0.35 3.19
CA GLY A 67 -5.16 -1.48 2.25
C GLY A 67 -5.91 -1.23 0.95
N ILE A 68 -5.18 -1.30 -0.16
CA ILE A 68 -5.76 -1.21 -1.51
C ILE A 68 -5.89 -2.63 -2.07
N PRO A 69 -7.11 -3.16 -2.25
CA PRO A 69 -7.31 -4.44 -2.91
C PRO A 69 -7.02 -4.31 -4.41
N ASN A 70 -6.60 -5.41 -5.04
CA ASN A 70 -6.36 -5.43 -6.48
C ASN A 70 -7.66 -5.32 -7.30
N SER A 71 -8.82 -5.60 -6.69
CA SER A 71 -10.12 -5.65 -7.35
C SER A 71 -11.22 -5.22 -6.40
N VAL A 72 -12.40 -4.89 -6.95
CA VAL A 72 -13.62 -4.70 -6.15
C VAL A 72 -14.08 -6.08 -5.67
N SER A 73 -13.84 -6.36 -4.40
CA SER A 73 -14.08 -7.68 -3.78
C SER A 73 -15.09 -7.65 -2.63
N THR A 74 -15.78 -6.52 -2.43
CA THR A 74 -16.69 -6.28 -1.30
C THR A 74 -17.94 -5.59 -1.78
#